data_AF-A0A1P8RW92-F1
#
_entry.id   AF-A0A1P8RW92-F1
#
_cell.length_a   1.000
_cell.length_b   1.000
_cell.length_c   1.000
_cell.angle_alpha   90.00
_cell.angle_beta   90.00
_cell.angle_gamma   90.00
#
_symmetry.space_group_name_H-M   'P 1'
#
loop_
_entity.id
_entity.type
_entity.pdbx_description
1 polymer ?
#
loop_
_entity_poly.entity_id
_entity_poly.type
_entity_poly.pdbx_seq_one_letter_code
_entity_poly.pdbx_strand_id
1 'polypeptide(L)'
;MKKLIVLSLILISVFSCGDEVEFNTPAFQGSLDGTSWRAKAFSASIDENDFLTLFGSNNIETLELIVPTVAVGVYVFGDVNTIEARFTTADGTIYSTNNRPHPDVSIYPEYGEIRINEIENNRFTGTFRFTAFNESGLQSVNFTGLTGEVGLDPVTGQNGPIYGGVFYRVPLISGTIPADPITCTDTEIATETAEATYIAAQQVGDDGFVSSSEFEIACSAYRQSLMMQRDYCGDLDGSIQQRIDDLGDCQISCEIATNNRNEAEVQYNTATMGTFDANCSQYQQFLQEQIDFCGDDDGAIQAVIDDLDCSDDDGDGVPNVFEDFNGDGDITNDDTDMDGIANYLDDDDDGDSVPTSLELQLDGNGNPTDTDGDGDADYLDTDDDGDGILTINEDANMDGDPTNDDVDGDGVPDYLQV
;
A
#
# COMPACT_ATOMS: atom_id res chain seq x y z
N MET A 1 1.44 -53.40 86.27
CA MET A 1 2.20 -52.61 85.27
C MET A 1 2.25 -53.39 83.96
N LYS A 2 1.18 -53.31 83.20
CA LYS A 2 0.98 -53.85 81.84
C LYS A 2 0.07 -52.82 81.17
N LYS A 3 0.31 -52.50 79.90
CA LYS A 3 -0.23 -51.38 79.11
C LYS A 3 0.71 -50.17 79.11
N LEU A 4 1.65 -50.14 78.16
CA LEU A 4 2.25 -48.94 77.55
C LEU A 4 3.27 -49.30 76.43
N ILE A 5 3.18 -50.49 75.81
CA ILE A 5 4.13 -50.95 74.77
C ILE A 5 3.54 -50.85 73.34
N VAL A 6 2.39 -50.19 73.16
CA VAL A 6 1.71 -50.13 71.84
C VAL A 6 1.83 -48.75 71.17
N LEU A 7 2.48 -47.76 71.81
CA LEU A 7 2.55 -46.38 71.30
C LEU A 7 3.94 -45.95 70.78
N SER A 8 4.81 -46.90 70.42
CA SER A 8 6.12 -46.61 69.82
C SER A 8 6.43 -47.36 68.52
N LEU A 9 5.44 -48.05 67.93
CA LEU A 9 5.62 -48.79 66.67
C LEU A 9 4.75 -48.28 65.50
N ILE A 10 4.07 -47.13 65.64
CA ILE A 10 3.20 -46.53 64.60
C ILE A 10 3.61 -45.06 64.35
N LEU A 11 4.90 -44.73 64.46
CA LEU A 11 5.41 -43.40 64.13
C LEU A 11 6.63 -43.42 63.20
N ILE A 12 6.89 -44.56 62.53
CA ILE A 12 7.97 -44.74 61.56
C ILE A 12 7.41 -45.46 60.32
N SER A 13 6.31 -44.96 59.76
CA SER A 13 5.78 -45.45 58.48
C SER A 13 5.14 -44.35 57.62
N VAL A 14 5.54 -43.10 57.86
CA VAL A 14 5.20 -41.95 56.99
C VAL A 14 6.46 -41.17 56.67
N PHE A 15 7.49 -41.88 56.21
CA PHE A 15 8.33 -41.32 55.16
C PHE A 15 7.67 -41.76 53.85
N SER A 16 6.65 -41.00 53.46
CA SER A 16 6.30 -40.90 52.06
C SER A 16 7.58 -40.49 51.35
N CYS A 17 8.15 -41.38 50.54
CA CYS A 17 8.94 -40.91 49.41
C CYS A 17 7.94 -40.09 48.59
N GLY A 18 7.92 -38.78 48.80
CA GLY A 18 7.50 -37.91 47.73
C GLY A 18 8.52 -38.19 46.64
N ASP A 19 8.14 -39.00 45.66
CA ASP A 19 8.77 -38.92 44.36
C ASP A 19 8.40 -37.53 43.83
N GLU A 20 9.10 -36.51 44.32
CA GLU A 20 9.37 -35.31 43.55
C GLU A 20 10.13 -35.84 42.34
N VAL A 21 9.37 -36.17 41.30
CA VAL A 21 9.90 -36.29 39.95
C VAL A 21 10.41 -34.89 39.64
N GLU A 22 11.67 -34.65 40.00
CA GLU A 22 12.43 -33.48 39.61
C GLU A 22 12.36 -33.46 38.08
N PHE A 23 11.48 -32.62 37.53
CA PHE A 23 11.58 -32.26 36.13
C PHE A 23 13.00 -31.74 35.95
N ASN A 24 13.71 -32.25 34.94
CA ASN A 24 14.98 -31.66 34.52
C ASN A 24 14.68 -30.19 34.24
N THR A 25 15.16 -29.28 35.08
CA THR A 25 14.87 -27.85 34.97
C THR A 25 16.21 -27.12 34.85
N PRO A 26 16.52 -26.49 33.70
CA PRO A 26 15.73 -26.38 32.45
C PRO A 26 15.71 -27.67 31.58
N ALA A 27 14.79 -27.74 30.62
CA ALA A 27 14.68 -28.86 29.68
C ALA A 27 14.22 -28.44 28.27
N PHE A 28 14.63 -29.21 27.28
CA PHE A 28 14.06 -29.21 25.93
C PHE A 28 14.01 -30.68 25.47
N GLN A 29 12.80 -31.24 25.40
CA GLN A 29 12.60 -32.66 25.17
C GLN A 29 11.26 -32.97 24.50
N GLY A 30 11.13 -34.13 23.87
CA GLY A 30 9.90 -34.59 23.25
C GLY A 30 9.89 -36.09 23.01
N SER A 31 8.94 -36.54 22.21
CA SER A 31 8.86 -37.91 21.74
C SER A 31 8.92 -37.91 20.21
N LEU A 32 10.05 -38.35 19.68
CA LEU A 32 10.35 -38.47 18.26
C LEU A 32 9.97 -39.89 17.80
N ASP A 33 8.93 -40.00 16.98
CA ASP A 33 8.38 -41.28 16.48
C ASP A 33 8.14 -42.31 17.61
N GLY A 34 7.62 -41.83 18.74
CA GLY A 34 7.31 -42.62 19.93
C GLY A 34 8.51 -42.91 20.85
N THR A 35 9.71 -42.43 20.51
CA THR A 35 10.93 -42.59 21.30
C THR A 35 11.31 -41.29 22.01
N SER A 36 11.75 -41.34 23.27
CA SER A 36 12.15 -40.14 24.00
C SER A 36 13.35 -39.45 23.33
N TRP A 37 13.16 -38.18 22.97
CA TRP A 37 14.20 -37.30 22.46
C TRP A 37 14.49 -36.20 23.49
N ARG A 38 15.75 -35.95 23.81
CA ARG A 38 16.17 -34.95 24.80
C ARG A 38 17.38 -34.18 24.31
N ALA A 39 17.27 -32.87 24.28
CA ALA A 39 18.39 -31.99 24.01
C ALA A 39 19.38 -31.99 25.19
N LYS A 40 20.67 -31.97 24.86
CA LYS A 40 21.79 -31.75 25.80
C LYS A 40 22.23 -30.29 25.84
N ALA A 41 22.01 -29.56 24.75
CA ALA A 41 22.22 -28.13 24.64
C ALA A 41 20.95 -27.50 24.05
N PHE A 42 20.54 -26.36 24.56
CA PHE A 42 19.37 -25.63 24.08
C PHE A 42 19.50 -24.14 24.38
N SER A 43 18.87 -23.34 23.55
CA SER A 43 18.93 -21.88 23.62
C SER A 43 17.78 -21.25 22.86
N ALA A 44 17.51 -19.99 23.15
CA ALA A 44 16.67 -19.12 22.34
C ALA A 44 17.52 -18.01 21.72
N SER A 45 17.17 -17.59 20.50
CA SER A 45 17.72 -16.40 19.86
C SER A 45 16.61 -15.59 19.20
N ILE A 46 16.76 -14.28 19.23
CA ILE A 46 15.90 -13.33 18.51
C ILE A 46 16.76 -12.68 17.43
N ASP A 47 16.28 -12.67 16.19
CA ASP A 47 16.99 -12.08 15.05
C ASP A 47 16.67 -10.60 14.86
N GLU A 48 17.13 -10.01 13.74
CA GLU A 48 16.95 -8.58 13.43
C GLU A 48 15.50 -8.22 13.07
N ASN A 49 14.66 -9.22 12.73
CA ASN A 49 13.23 -9.06 12.46
C ASN A 49 12.37 -9.39 13.68
N ASP A 50 13.00 -9.51 14.87
CA ASP A 50 12.37 -9.91 16.11
C ASP A 50 11.75 -11.33 16.10
N PHE A 51 12.20 -12.20 15.19
CA PHE A 51 11.72 -13.58 15.13
C PHE A 51 12.45 -14.45 16.14
N LEU A 52 11.68 -15.26 16.87
CA LEU A 52 12.19 -16.16 17.90
C LEU A 52 12.52 -17.52 17.29
N THR A 53 13.76 -17.96 17.51
CA THR A 53 14.17 -19.35 17.27
C THR A 53 14.49 -20.03 18.59
N LEU A 54 13.80 -21.14 18.89
CA LEU A 54 14.16 -22.06 19.95
C LEU A 54 14.97 -23.22 19.36
N PHE A 55 16.18 -23.39 19.86
CA PHE A 55 17.13 -24.41 19.39
C PHE A 55 17.35 -25.47 20.47
N GLY A 56 17.39 -26.74 20.06
CA GLY A 56 17.78 -27.87 20.89
C GLY A 56 18.66 -28.87 20.12
N SER A 57 19.69 -29.42 20.75
CA SER A 57 20.57 -30.43 20.16
C SER A 57 20.97 -31.51 21.14
N ASN A 58 21.08 -32.76 20.68
CA ASN A 58 21.58 -33.90 21.46
C ASN A 58 23.02 -34.33 21.07
N ASN A 59 23.76 -33.44 20.38
CA ASN A 59 25.10 -33.55 19.77
C ASN A 59 25.13 -34.10 18.34
N ILE A 60 24.12 -34.83 17.89
CA ILE A 60 24.06 -35.41 16.54
C ILE A 60 22.82 -34.98 15.78
N GLU A 61 21.73 -34.69 16.48
CA GLU A 61 20.49 -34.15 15.91
C GLU A 61 20.25 -32.75 16.44
N THR A 62 19.51 -31.96 15.66
CA THR A 62 19.06 -30.61 16.04
C THR A 62 17.58 -30.44 15.79
N LEU A 63 16.94 -29.65 16.65
CA LEU A 63 15.56 -29.21 16.52
C LEU A 63 15.53 -27.69 16.63
N GLU A 64 14.93 -27.04 15.66
CA GLU A 64 14.69 -25.61 15.59
C GLU A 64 13.19 -25.37 15.51
N LEU A 65 12.66 -24.50 16.39
CA LEU A 65 11.28 -24.04 16.35
C LEU A 65 11.32 -22.53 16.13
N ILE A 66 10.83 -22.09 14.98
CA ILE A 66 10.89 -20.72 14.49
C ILE A 66 9.48 -20.15 14.56
N VAL A 67 9.34 -18.97 15.15
CA VAL A 67 8.09 -18.21 15.18
C VAL A 67 8.34 -16.72 14.91
N PRO A 68 7.38 -16.00 14.31
CA PRO A 68 7.57 -14.65 13.81
C PRO A 68 7.48 -13.59 14.90
N THR A 69 7.39 -13.98 16.18
CA THR A 69 7.18 -13.04 17.27
C THR A 69 7.60 -13.60 18.62
N VAL A 70 7.94 -12.68 19.53
CA VAL A 70 8.34 -12.97 20.91
C VAL A 70 7.17 -12.73 21.86
N ALA A 71 6.02 -13.35 21.57
CA ALA A 71 4.81 -13.20 22.36
C ALA A 71 4.32 -14.55 22.95
N VAL A 72 3.57 -14.48 24.05
CA VAL A 72 2.84 -15.64 24.58
C VAL A 72 1.67 -15.91 23.65
N GLY A 73 1.52 -17.14 23.20
CA GLY A 73 0.54 -17.47 22.18
C GLY A 73 0.65 -18.88 21.64
N VAL A 74 -0.19 -19.18 20.66
CA VAL A 74 -0.19 -20.40 19.87
C VAL A 74 0.14 -20.03 18.43
N TYR A 75 1.09 -20.74 17.84
CA TYR A 75 1.50 -20.56 16.44
C TYR A 75 1.37 -21.90 15.73
N VAL A 76 0.75 -21.88 14.55
CA VAL A 76 0.58 -23.08 13.73
C VAL A 76 1.73 -23.16 12.75
N PHE A 77 2.48 -24.26 12.79
CA PHE A 77 3.60 -24.48 11.90
C PHE A 77 3.15 -24.80 10.48
N GLY A 78 3.96 -24.37 9.52
CA GLY A 78 3.79 -24.72 8.11
C GLY A 78 3.57 -23.50 7.23
N ASP A 79 3.66 -23.75 5.93
CA ASP A 79 3.40 -22.82 4.83
C ASP A 79 4.37 -21.63 4.67
N VAL A 80 4.78 -20.99 5.77
CA VAL A 80 5.71 -19.87 5.78
C VAL A 80 6.98 -20.20 6.56
N ASN A 81 8.14 -19.71 6.09
CA ASN A 81 9.43 -19.95 6.75
C ASN A 81 9.57 -19.28 8.12
N THR A 82 8.68 -18.35 8.40
CA THR A 82 8.63 -17.57 9.63
C THR A 82 7.93 -18.34 10.76
N ILE A 83 7.15 -19.38 10.45
CA ILE A 83 6.52 -20.29 11.42
C ILE A 83 6.86 -21.74 11.04
N GLU A 84 8.09 -22.17 11.35
CA GLU A 84 8.66 -23.46 10.91
C GLU A 84 9.16 -24.28 12.10
N ALA A 85 8.88 -25.60 12.10
CA ALA A 85 9.67 -26.56 12.87
C ALA A 85 10.61 -27.32 11.94
N ARG A 86 11.91 -27.24 12.24
CA ARG A 86 12.98 -27.88 11.47
C ARG A 86 13.75 -28.87 12.32
N PHE A 87 13.82 -30.12 11.85
CA PHE A 87 14.56 -31.17 12.51
C PHE A 87 15.65 -31.71 11.58
N THR A 88 16.89 -31.74 12.07
CA THR A 88 18.04 -32.28 11.33
C THR A 88 18.55 -33.53 12.01
N THR A 89 18.59 -34.62 11.26
CA THR A 89 19.06 -35.93 11.74
C THR A 89 20.59 -36.04 11.72
N ALA A 90 21.12 -37.11 12.32
CA ALA A 90 22.56 -37.35 12.42
C ALA A 90 23.28 -37.52 11.07
N ASP A 91 22.58 -37.89 10.01
CA ASP A 91 23.14 -37.99 8.65
C ASP A 91 23.02 -36.67 7.84
N GLY A 92 22.45 -35.63 8.45
CA GLY A 92 22.23 -34.33 7.84
C GLY A 92 20.90 -34.19 7.10
N THR A 93 20.04 -35.22 7.08
CA THR A 93 18.70 -35.09 6.47
C THR A 93 17.86 -34.10 7.26
N ILE A 94 17.32 -33.10 6.56
CA ILE A 94 16.47 -32.04 7.11
C ILE A 94 15.01 -32.40 6.88
N TYR A 95 14.21 -32.25 7.93
CA TYR A 95 12.76 -32.34 7.92
C TYR A 95 12.19 -30.99 8.31
N SER A 96 11.22 -30.50 7.56
CA SER A 96 10.56 -29.21 7.78
C SER A 96 9.05 -29.37 7.74
N THR A 97 8.34 -28.60 8.56
CA THR A 97 6.87 -28.45 8.47
C THR A 97 6.43 -27.70 7.22
N ASN A 98 7.35 -27.04 6.51
CA ASN A 98 7.03 -26.34 5.26
C ASN A 98 7.08 -27.27 4.04
N ASN A 99 7.76 -28.41 4.15
CA ASN A 99 7.72 -29.45 3.14
C ASN A 99 6.37 -30.17 3.18
N ARG A 100 5.72 -30.31 2.02
CA ARG A 100 4.43 -31.01 1.89
C ARG A 100 4.62 -32.51 1.68
N PRO A 101 3.70 -33.35 2.19
CA PRO A 101 3.70 -34.77 1.90
C PRO A 101 3.57 -35.01 0.40
N HIS A 102 4.31 -36.00 -0.10
CA HIS A 102 4.13 -36.44 -1.47
C HIS A 102 2.69 -36.98 -1.66
N PRO A 103 2.03 -36.78 -2.81
CA PRO A 103 0.64 -37.24 -3.04
C PRO A 103 0.40 -38.74 -2.80
N ASP A 104 1.46 -39.56 -2.92
CA ASP A 104 1.41 -41.00 -2.65
C ASP A 104 1.37 -41.36 -1.16
N VAL A 105 1.58 -40.37 -0.28
CA VAL A 105 1.60 -40.51 1.16
C VAL A 105 0.30 -39.95 1.73
N SER A 106 -0.59 -40.82 2.20
CA SER A 106 -1.86 -40.41 2.82
C SER A 106 -1.66 -40.21 4.32
N ILE A 107 -1.49 -38.95 4.73
CA ILE A 107 -1.50 -38.58 6.15
C ILE A 107 -2.41 -37.37 6.29
N TYR A 108 -3.42 -37.52 7.14
CA TYR A 108 -4.32 -36.44 7.52
C TYR A 108 -4.43 -36.40 9.04
N PRO A 109 -4.29 -35.24 9.70
CA PRO A 109 -3.84 -33.93 9.19
C PRO A 109 -2.36 -33.59 9.53
N GLU A 110 -1.76 -32.70 8.76
CA GLU A 110 -0.40 -32.16 8.93
C GLU A 110 -0.35 -30.97 9.91
N TYR A 111 -0.88 -31.12 11.12
CA TYR A 111 -0.86 -30.01 12.08
C TYR A 111 0.39 -30.05 12.95
N GLY A 112 1.23 -29.04 12.78
CA GLY A 112 2.20 -28.63 13.77
C GLY A 112 1.74 -27.39 14.52
N GLU A 113 2.01 -27.31 15.81
CA GLU A 113 1.86 -26.09 16.60
C GLU A 113 3.00 -25.96 17.60
N ILE A 114 3.31 -24.72 17.93
CA ILE A 114 4.10 -24.35 19.10
C ILE A 114 3.28 -23.41 19.97
N ARG A 115 3.45 -23.56 21.28
CA ARG A 115 2.83 -22.72 22.28
C ARG A 115 3.88 -22.15 23.17
N ILE A 116 3.91 -20.83 23.24
CA ILE A 116 4.71 -20.12 24.20
C ILE A 116 3.78 -19.77 25.34
N ASN A 117 3.96 -20.44 26.48
CA ASN A 117 3.09 -20.30 27.64
C ASN A 117 3.58 -19.18 28.57
N GLU A 118 4.89 -18.99 28.64
CA GLU A 118 5.51 -18.03 29.55
C GLU A 118 6.85 -17.54 28.98
N ILE A 119 7.05 -16.23 29.10
CA ILE A 119 8.31 -15.54 28.84
C ILE A 119 8.66 -14.79 30.13
N GLU A 120 9.66 -15.28 30.86
CA GLU A 120 10.05 -14.72 32.15
C GLU A 120 11.58 -14.67 32.27
N ASN A 121 12.13 -13.51 32.66
CA ASN A 121 13.57 -13.34 32.94
C ASN A 121 14.48 -13.85 31.81
N ASN A 122 14.17 -13.49 30.55
CA ASN A 122 14.87 -13.96 29.34
C ASN A 122 14.86 -15.49 29.18
N ARG A 123 13.77 -16.14 29.59
CA ARG A 123 13.58 -17.58 29.43
C ARG A 123 12.19 -17.89 28.88
N PHE A 124 12.14 -18.93 28.05
CA PHE A 124 10.94 -19.36 27.35
C PHE A 124 10.46 -20.71 27.87
N THR A 125 9.16 -20.81 28.11
CA THR A 125 8.50 -22.05 28.53
C THR A 125 7.27 -22.30 27.67
N GLY A 126 7.06 -23.55 27.29
CA GLY A 126 5.99 -23.92 26.40
C GLY A 126 6.05 -25.35 25.88
N THR A 127 5.25 -25.60 24.86
CA THR A 127 5.04 -26.94 24.29
C THR A 127 5.01 -26.88 22.77
N PHE A 128 5.25 -28.01 22.11
CA PHE A 128 5.20 -28.10 20.65
C PHE A 128 4.80 -29.49 20.19
N ARG A 129 4.10 -29.60 19.07
CA ARG A 129 3.87 -30.87 18.35
C ARG A 129 3.95 -30.60 16.86
N PHE A 130 4.46 -31.54 16.08
CA PHE A 130 4.42 -31.41 14.62
C PHE A 130 4.75 -32.73 13.93
N THR A 131 4.34 -32.81 12.67
CA THR A 131 4.87 -33.75 11.68
C THR A 131 5.62 -32.93 10.65
N ALA A 132 6.87 -33.29 10.37
CA ALA A 132 7.72 -32.59 9.40
C ALA A 132 8.20 -33.57 8.34
N PHE A 133 8.33 -33.11 7.09
CA PHE A 133 8.70 -33.93 5.96
C PHE A 133 10.08 -33.56 5.43
N ASN A 134 10.80 -34.54 4.88
CA ASN A 134 12.00 -34.25 4.11
C ASN A 134 11.65 -33.55 2.78
N GLU A 135 12.66 -33.08 2.05
CA GLU A 135 12.48 -32.37 0.77
C GLU A 135 11.63 -33.15 -0.25
N SER A 136 11.70 -34.49 -0.25
CA SER A 136 10.92 -35.32 -1.16
C SER A 136 9.45 -35.51 -0.77
N GLY A 137 9.06 -35.16 0.47
CA GLY A 137 7.74 -35.45 1.02
C GLY A 137 7.47 -36.94 1.32
N LEU A 138 8.42 -37.84 1.06
CA LEU A 138 8.25 -39.30 1.21
C LEU A 138 8.59 -39.82 2.61
N GLN A 139 9.39 -39.08 3.37
CA GLN A 139 9.76 -39.43 4.74
C GLN A 139 9.31 -38.33 5.68
N SER A 140 8.85 -38.73 6.86
CA SER A 140 8.39 -37.82 7.90
C SER A 140 9.03 -38.15 9.24
N VAL A 141 9.17 -37.14 10.09
CA VAL A 141 9.41 -37.29 11.53
C VAL A 141 8.22 -36.74 12.30
N ASN A 142 7.86 -37.40 13.40
CA ASN A 142 6.74 -36.99 14.23
C ASN A 142 7.21 -36.66 15.64
N PHE A 143 7.10 -35.39 16.03
CA PHE A 143 7.22 -34.98 17.42
C PHE A 143 5.83 -35.02 18.06
N THR A 144 5.49 -36.19 18.60
CA THR A 144 4.19 -36.51 19.18
C THR A 144 4.36 -37.29 20.48
N GLY A 145 3.53 -37.06 21.51
CA GLY A 145 3.63 -37.78 22.79
C GLY A 145 2.80 -37.10 23.89
N LEU A 146 2.59 -37.71 25.05
CA LEU A 146 1.93 -37.04 26.19
C LEU A 146 2.97 -36.21 26.94
N THR A 147 2.74 -34.90 27.08
CA THR A 147 3.61 -34.03 27.92
C THR A 147 3.37 -34.23 29.42
N GLY A 148 2.23 -34.83 29.79
CA GLY A 148 1.77 -34.93 31.19
C GLY A 148 1.07 -33.66 31.69
N GLU A 149 1.03 -32.60 30.89
CA GLU A 149 0.32 -31.36 31.17
C GLU A 149 -1.10 -31.41 30.60
N VAL A 150 -2.03 -30.67 31.21
CA VAL A 150 -3.41 -30.51 30.74
C VAL A 150 -3.60 -29.06 30.34
N GLY A 151 -4.09 -28.81 29.13
CA GLY A 151 -4.30 -27.46 28.61
C GLY A 151 -5.41 -27.42 27.55
N LEU A 152 -5.80 -26.20 27.18
CA LEU A 152 -6.80 -25.96 26.15
C LEU A 152 -6.20 -26.19 24.76
N ASP A 153 -6.74 -27.12 23.98
CA ASP A 153 -6.38 -27.30 22.58
C ASP A 153 -6.99 -26.15 21.72
N PRO A 154 -6.19 -25.40 20.93
CA PRO A 154 -6.56 -24.18 20.23
C PRO A 154 -7.27 -24.50 18.92
N VAL A 155 -7.07 -25.73 18.41
CA VAL A 155 -7.75 -26.23 17.22
C VAL A 155 -9.15 -26.72 17.59
N THR A 156 -9.31 -27.35 18.76
CA THR A 156 -10.59 -27.99 19.16
C THR A 156 -11.34 -27.26 20.27
N GLY A 157 -10.71 -26.31 20.97
CA GLY A 157 -11.26 -25.60 22.13
C GLY A 157 -11.49 -26.49 23.35
N GLN A 158 -10.95 -27.71 23.37
CA GLN A 158 -11.18 -28.68 24.45
C GLN A 158 -10.00 -28.73 25.41
N ASN A 159 -10.30 -28.82 26.70
CA ASN A 159 -9.28 -29.02 27.73
C ASN A 159 -8.88 -30.50 27.74
N GLY A 160 -7.60 -30.79 27.51
CA GLY A 160 -7.10 -32.16 27.36
C GLY A 160 -5.60 -32.27 27.59
N PRO A 161 -5.02 -33.48 27.53
CA PRO A 161 -3.58 -33.64 27.62
C PRO A 161 -2.90 -32.85 26.51
N ILE A 162 -1.87 -32.07 26.83
CA ILE A 162 -1.06 -31.44 25.79
C ILE A 162 -0.20 -32.56 25.18
N TYR A 163 -0.39 -32.80 23.89
CA TYR A 163 0.37 -33.79 23.15
C TYR A 163 1.57 -33.10 22.47
N GLY A 164 2.79 -33.59 22.65
CA GLY A 164 3.99 -33.04 22.04
C GLY A 164 5.28 -33.19 22.86
N GLY A 165 6.23 -32.30 22.61
CA GLY A 165 7.38 -32.00 23.45
C GLY A 165 7.20 -30.75 24.30
N VAL A 166 8.15 -30.54 25.21
CA VAL A 166 8.19 -29.44 26.18
C VAL A 166 9.54 -28.74 26.08
N PHE A 167 9.51 -27.42 26.09
CA PHE A 167 10.66 -26.58 26.41
C PHE A 167 10.35 -25.82 27.70
N TYR A 168 11.25 -25.89 28.68
CA TYR A 168 11.04 -25.30 29.99
C TYR A 168 12.24 -24.46 30.38
N ARG A 169 12.01 -23.16 30.59
CA ARG A 169 13.03 -22.18 30.97
C ARG A 169 14.24 -22.16 30.03
N VAL A 170 14.02 -22.30 28.71
CA VAL A 170 15.08 -22.21 27.69
C VAL A 170 15.63 -20.77 27.67
N PRO A 171 16.93 -20.56 27.86
CA PRO A 171 17.49 -19.21 28.01
C PRO A 171 17.71 -18.51 26.67
N LEU A 172 17.40 -17.22 26.60
CA LEU A 172 17.82 -16.33 25.52
C LEU A 172 19.32 -16.11 25.58
N ILE A 173 20.04 -16.40 24.50
CA ILE A 173 21.50 -16.22 24.40
C ILE A 173 21.91 -15.11 23.44
N SER A 174 21.01 -14.68 22.56
CA SER A 174 21.25 -13.65 21.54
C SER A 174 19.95 -12.92 21.20
N GLY A 175 20.05 -11.62 20.86
CA GLY A 175 18.89 -10.75 20.63
C GLY A 175 18.28 -10.19 21.90
N THR A 176 17.22 -9.39 21.75
CA THR A 176 16.50 -8.72 22.85
C THR A 176 15.01 -8.91 22.70
N ILE A 177 14.30 -9.12 23.81
CA ILE A 177 12.83 -9.21 23.79
C ILE A 177 12.27 -7.81 23.44
N PRO A 178 11.47 -7.68 22.36
CA PRO A 178 10.81 -6.43 22.02
C PRO A 178 9.90 -5.94 23.15
N ALA A 179 9.83 -4.62 23.34
CA ALA A 179 8.92 -4.04 24.32
C ALA A 179 7.45 -4.19 23.89
N ASP A 180 7.20 -4.20 22.59
CA ASP A 180 5.88 -4.31 21.97
C ASP A 180 5.98 -5.28 20.77
N PRO A 181 5.87 -6.59 21.00
CA PRO A 181 6.04 -7.59 19.94
C PRO A 181 4.83 -7.58 19.00
N ILE A 182 5.09 -7.48 17.69
CA ILE A 182 4.05 -7.59 16.65
C ILE A 182 3.45 -9.00 16.69
N THR A 183 2.13 -9.11 16.63
CA THR A 183 1.40 -10.38 16.59
C THR A 183 0.61 -10.54 15.29
N CYS A 184 0.11 -11.75 15.03
CA CYS A 184 -0.81 -11.99 13.91
C CYS A 184 -2.01 -11.02 13.95
N THR A 185 -2.60 -10.78 15.13
CA THR A 185 -3.73 -9.83 15.27
C THR A 185 -3.36 -8.40 14.90
N ASP A 186 -2.13 -7.95 15.20
CA ASP A 186 -1.67 -6.62 14.79
C ASP A 186 -1.55 -6.52 13.26
N THR A 187 -1.04 -7.58 12.62
CA THR A 187 -0.95 -7.64 11.16
C THR A 187 -2.33 -7.75 10.47
N GLU A 188 -3.30 -8.41 11.09
CA GLU A 188 -4.70 -8.44 10.62
C GLU A 188 -5.31 -7.03 10.62
N ILE A 189 -5.15 -6.28 11.71
CA ILE A 189 -5.65 -4.90 11.84
C ILE A 189 -4.96 -3.97 10.83
N ALA A 190 -3.65 -4.09 10.67
CA ALA A 190 -2.90 -3.32 9.69
C ALA A 190 -3.37 -3.62 8.26
N THR A 191 -3.69 -4.89 7.97
CA THR A 191 -4.20 -5.31 6.67
C THR A 191 -5.59 -4.76 6.40
N GLU A 192 -6.50 -4.82 7.38
CA GLU A 192 -7.84 -4.22 7.26
C GLU A 192 -7.78 -2.70 7.00
N THR A 193 -6.85 -2.01 7.67
CA THR A 193 -6.62 -0.58 7.46
C THR A 193 -6.12 -0.29 6.04
N ALA A 194 -5.12 -1.05 5.57
CA ALA A 194 -4.58 -0.88 4.22
C ALA A 194 -5.59 -1.24 3.12
N GLU A 195 -6.41 -2.28 3.34
CA GLU A 195 -7.50 -2.67 2.45
C GLU A 195 -8.52 -1.53 2.29
N ALA A 196 -8.89 -0.86 3.39
CA ALA A 196 -9.80 0.29 3.33
C ALA A 196 -9.23 1.44 2.48
N THR A 197 -7.93 1.72 2.59
CA THR A 197 -7.26 2.73 1.73
C THR A 197 -7.22 2.29 0.27
N TYR A 198 -6.92 1.02 -0.01
CA TYR A 198 -6.95 0.46 -1.36
C TYR A 198 -8.34 0.52 -2.01
N ILE A 199 -9.40 0.26 -1.25
CA ILE A 199 -10.78 0.39 -1.74
C ILE A 199 -11.14 1.86 -2.01
N ALA A 200 -10.69 2.78 -1.16
CA ALA A 200 -10.92 4.21 -1.35
C ALA A 200 -10.22 4.74 -2.61
N ALA A 201 -8.99 4.30 -2.88
CA ALA A 201 -8.21 4.70 -4.05
C ALA A 201 -8.78 4.18 -5.39
N GLN A 202 -9.78 3.29 -5.35
CA GLN A 202 -10.53 2.86 -6.54
C GLN A 202 -11.74 3.75 -6.85
N GLN A 203 -12.09 4.67 -5.97
CA GLN A 203 -13.24 5.55 -6.16
C GLN A 203 -12.84 6.79 -6.94
N VAL A 204 -13.81 7.31 -7.71
CA VAL A 204 -13.68 8.58 -8.41
C VAL A 204 -13.62 9.72 -7.40
N GLY A 205 -12.61 10.59 -7.54
CA GLY A 205 -12.40 11.78 -6.73
C GLY A 205 -13.39 12.90 -7.04
N ASP A 206 -13.26 14.01 -6.32
CA ASP A 206 -14.09 15.21 -6.54
C ASP A 206 -13.79 15.89 -7.89
N ASP A 207 -12.63 15.61 -8.48
CA ASP A 207 -12.17 16.05 -9.79
C ASP A 207 -12.70 15.18 -10.96
N GLY A 208 -13.41 14.08 -10.66
CA GLY A 208 -13.95 13.17 -11.66
C GLY A 208 -13.00 12.04 -12.07
N PHE A 209 -11.81 11.94 -11.45
CA PHE A 209 -10.78 10.98 -11.84
C PHE A 209 -10.47 9.94 -10.77
N VAL A 210 -9.92 8.80 -11.20
CA VAL A 210 -9.22 7.87 -10.30
C VAL A 210 -7.72 8.12 -10.46
N SER A 211 -7.05 8.51 -9.37
CA SER A 211 -5.61 8.75 -9.39
C SER A 211 -4.82 7.44 -9.48
N SER A 212 -4.11 7.24 -10.60
CA SER A 212 -3.23 6.08 -10.81
C SER A 212 -2.12 5.99 -9.75
N SER A 213 -1.55 7.13 -9.37
CA SER A 213 -0.51 7.20 -8.35
C SER A 213 -1.01 6.84 -6.94
N GLU A 214 -2.19 7.32 -6.56
CA GLU A 214 -2.78 6.98 -5.25
C GLU A 214 -3.21 5.51 -5.21
N PHE A 215 -3.75 4.99 -6.32
CA PHE A 215 -4.06 3.57 -6.47
C PHE A 215 -2.81 2.71 -6.29
N GLU A 216 -1.71 3.02 -6.97
CA GLU A 216 -0.46 2.24 -6.88
C GLU A 216 0.08 2.22 -5.45
N ILE A 217 0.11 3.38 -4.78
CA ILE A 217 0.57 3.50 -3.39
C ILE A 217 -0.32 2.66 -2.46
N ALA A 218 -1.64 2.80 -2.58
CA ALA A 218 -2.59 2.09 -1.72
C ALA A 218 -2.57 0.58 -1.96
N CYS A 219 -2.53 0.14 -3.23
CA CYS A 219 -2.42 -1.27 -3.59
C CYS A 219 -1.10 -1.88 -3.08
N SER A 220 0.02 -1.18 -3.27
CA SER A 220 1.34 -1.65 -2.81
C SER A 220 1.39 -1.79 -1.28
N ALA A 221 0.80 -0.82 -0.56
CA ALA A 221 0.70 -0.88 0.89
C ALA A 221 -0.18 -2.06 1.36
N TYR A 222 -1.30 -2.32 0.67
CA TYR A 222 -2.17 -3.47 0.97
C TYR A 222 -1.50 -4.80 0.64
N ARG A 223 -0.78 -4.90 -0.48
CA ARG A 223 0.02 -6.09 -0.81
C ARG A 223 1.06 -6.36 0.27
N GLN A 224 1.75 -5.33 0.74
CA GLN A 224 2.77 -5.46 1.78
C GLN A 224 2.17 -5.86 3.13
N SER A 225 1.00 -5.33 3.50
CA SER A 225 0.32 -5.74 4.73
C SER A 225 -0.15 -7.19 4.66
N LEU A 226 -0.67 -7.66 3.52
CA LEU A 226 -0.98 -9.08 3.29
C LEU A 226 0.26 -9.97 3.42
N MET A 227 1.40 -9.57 2.86
CA MET A 227 2.65 -10.33 3.01
C MET A 227 3.08 -10.42 4.48
N MET A 228 2.99 -9.32 5.23
CA MET A 228 3.25 -9.35 6.67
C MET A 228 2.24 -10.22 7.43
N GLN A 229 0.95 -10.12 7.10
CA GLN A 229 -0.08 -10.98 7.68
C GLN A 229 0.23 -12.45 7.43
N ARG A 230 0.58 -12.81 6.21
CA ARG A 230 0.99 -14.17 5.84
C ARG A 230 2.17 -14.65 6.68
N ASP A 231 3.19 -13.80 6.84
CA ASP A 231 4.40 -14.15 7.59
C ASP A 231 4.14 -14.29 9.09
N TYR A 232 3.16 -13.57 9.67
CA TYR A 232 2.84 -13.64 11.11
C TYR A 232 1.73 -14.64 11.46
N CYS A 233 0.81 -14.90 10.55
CA CYS A 233 -0.37 -15.74 10.75
C CYS A 233 -0.28 -17.12 10.08
N GLY A 234 0.59 -17.26 9.07
CA GLY A 234 0.60 -18.40 8.15
C GLY A 234 -0.56 -18.34 7.13
N ASP A 235 -0.51 -19.21 6.13
CA ASP A 235 -1.50 -19.25 5.03
C ASP A 235 -1.76 -20.68 4.52
N LEU A 236 -2.04 -21.59 5.45
CA LEU A 236 -2.21 -23.03 5.13
C LEU A 236 -3.26 -23.33 4.05
N ASP A 237 -4.28 -22.48 3.91
CA ASP A 237 -5.32 -22.62 2.88
C ASP A 237 -5.03 -21.85 1.57
N GLY A 238 -3.94 -21.07 1.54
CA GLY A 238 -3.50 -20.26 0.40
C GLY A 238 -4.37 -19.02 0.14
N SER A 239 -5.28 -18.66 1.06
CA SER A 239 -6.21 -17.56 0.86
C SER A 239 -5.53 -16.19 0.87
N ILE A 240 -4.48 -16.00 1.68
CA ILE A 240 -3.72 -14.74 1.72
C ILE A 240 -2.85 -14.63 0.47
N GLN A 241 -2.18 -15.71 0.05
CA GLN A 241 -1.40 -15.75 -1.17
C GLN A 241 -2.26 -15.46 -2.40
N GLN A 242 -3.47 -16.03 -2.46
CA GLN A 242 -4.40 -15.74 -3.55
C GLN A 242 -4.76 -14.25 -3.59
N ARG A 243 -5.04 -13.61 -2.44
CA ARG A 243 -5.28 -12.16 -2.38
C ARG A 243 -4.08 -11.35 -2.87
N ILE A 244 -2.86 -11.75 -2.51
CA ILE A 244 -1.62 -11.10 -2.99
C ILE A 244 -1.47 -11.22 -4.51
N ASP A 245 -1.78 -12.40 -5.06
CA ASP A 245 -1.68 -12.68 -6.48
C ASP A 245 -2.77 -11.92 -7.27
N ASP A 246 -3.98 -11.80 -6.71
CA ASP A 246 -5.12 -11.08 -7.31
C ASP A 246 -4.87 -9.56 -7.45
N LEU A 247 -3.98 -8.98 -6.62
CA LEU A 247 -3.58 -7.57 -6.73
C LEU A 247 -2.68 -7.29 -7.96
N GLY A 248 -2.17 -8.33 -8.64
CA GLY A 248 -1.40 -8.18 -9.86
C GLY A 248 -0.12 -7.35 -9.67
N ASP A 249 0.07 -6.35 -10.53
CA ASP A 249 1.20 -5.40 -10.53
C ASP A 249 0.88 -4.07 -9.82
N CYS A 250 -0.29 -3.98 -9.16
CA CYS A 250 -0.76 -2.77 -8.49
C CYS A 250 -0.88 -1.55 -9.40
N GLN A 251 -1.27 -1.76 -10.66
CA GLN A 251 -1.60 -0.70 -11.61
C GLN A 251 -3.12 -0.60 -11.81
N ILE A 252 -3.59 0.59 -12.18
CA ILE A 252 -5.00 0.76 -12.57
C ILE A 252 -5.29 -0.06 -13.83
N SER A 253 -6.55 -0.46 -13.99
CA SER A 253 -6.95 -1.19 -15.18
C SER A 253 -7.04 -0.27 -16.40
N CYS A 254 -6.89 -0.86 -17.60
CA CYS A 254 -7.18 -0.15 -18.85
C CYS A 254 -8.60 0.45 -18.88
N GLU A 255 -9.58 -0.17 -18.22
CA GLU A 255 -10.94 0.36 -18.10
C GLU A 255 -10.97 1.68 -17.31
N ILE A 256 -10.23 1.76 -16.19
CA ILE A 256 -10.11 2.99 -15.41
C ILE A 256 -9.40 4.07 -16.21
N ALA A 257 -8.25 3.77 -16.82
CA ALA A 257 -7.52 4.73 -17.65
C ALA A 257 -8.38 5.27 -18.80
N THR A 258 -9.17 4.41 -19.44
CA THR A 258 -10.12 4.81 -20.49
C THR A 258 -11.21 5.73 -19.95
N ASN A 259 -11.75 5.45 -18.76
CA ASN A 259 -12.77 6.30 -18.13
C ASN A 259 -12.22 7.67 -17.73
N ASN A 260 -11.01 7.72 -17.15
CA ASN A 260 -10.32 8.98 -16.85
C ASN A 260 -10.15 9.83 -18.12
N ARG A 261 -9.69 9.22 -19.21
CA ARG A 261 -9.54 9.91 -20.51
C ARG A 261 -10.87 10.42 -21.04
N ASN A 262 -11.93 9.62 -20.99
CA ASN A 262 -13.25 10.04 -21.44
C ASN A 262 -13.80 11.22 -20.62
N GLU A 263 -13.57 11.24 -19.31
CA GLU A 263 -13.95 12.36 -18.45
C GLU A 263 -13.14 13.62 -18.79
N ALA A 264 -11.82 13.47 -18.98
CA ALA A 264 -10.96 14.58 -19.35
C ALA A 264 -11.31 15.15 -20.74
N GLU A 265 -11.72 14.31 -21.68
CA GLU A 265 -12.25 14.72 -22.99
C GLU A 265 -13.51 15.59 -22.84
N VAL A 266 -14.41 15.23 -21.92
CA VAL A 266 -15.60 16.05 -21.63
C VAL A 266 -15.18 17.40 -21.06
N GLN A 267 -14.27 17.42 -20.09
CA GLN A 267 -13.79 18.67 -19.48
C GLN A 267 -13.09 19.57 -20.49
N TYR A 268 -12.23 19.00 -21.35
CA TYR A 268 -11.58 19.69 -22.48
C TYR A 268 -12.59 20.30 -23.46
N ASN A 269 -13.57 19.52 -23.94
CA ASN A 269 -14.57 20.00 -24.90
C ASN A 269 -15.53 21.07 -24.33
N THR A 270 -15.57 21.23 -23.00
CA THR A 270 -16.37 22.25 -22.32
C THR A 270 -15.51 23.33 -21.67
N ALA A 271 -14.21 23.34 -21.94
CA ALA A 271 -13.30 24.31 -21.35
C ALA A 271 -13.65 25.71 -21.84
N THR A 272 -13.59 26.67 -20.92
CA THR A 272 -13.57 28.10 -21.22
C THR A 272 -12.13 28.56 -21.38
N MET A 273 -11.91 29.75 -21.93
CA MET A 273 -10.58 30.33 -22.12
C MET A 273 -9.74 30.25 -20.83
N GLY A 274 -10.30 30.66 -19.69
CA GLY A 274 -9.61 30.60 -18.39
C GLY A 274 -9.38 29.20 -17.79
N THR A 275 -9.92 28.14 -18.39
CA THR A 275 -9.72 26.74 -17.94
C THR A 275 -9.07 25.84 -18.98
N PHE A 276 -8.85 26.35 -20.20
CA PHE A 276 -8.42 25.57 -21.34
C PHE A 276 -7.05 24.93 -21.13
N ASP A 277 -6.04 25.70 -20.73
CA ASP A 277 -4.68 25.17 -20.54
C ASP A 277 -4.64 23.97 -19.59
N ALA A 278 -5.35 24.09 -18.47
CA ALA A 278 -5.43 23.05 -17.46
C ALA A 278 -6.15 21.81 -18.02
N ASN A 279 -7.29 21.99 -18.69
CA ASN A 279 -8.08 20.89 -19.23
C ASN A 279 -7.43 20.22 -20.44
N CYS A 280 -6.76 20.99 -21.31
CA CYS A 280 -6.01 20.49 -22.46
C CYS A 280 -4.81 19.66 -22.00
N SER A 281 -4.02 20.20 -21.07
CA SER A 281 -2.91 19.46 -20.44
C SER A 281 -3.39 18.19 -19.74
N GLN A 282 -4.52 18.26 -19.04
CA GLN A 282 -5.10 17.12 -18.34
C GLN A 282 -5.60 16.04 -19.32
N TYR A 283 -6.22 16.44 -20.43
CA TYR A 283 -6.65 15.53 -21.48
C TYR A 283 -5.47 14.85 -22.15
N GLN A 284 -4.42 15.62 -22.50
CA GLN A 284 -3.18 15.08 -23.04
C GLN A 284 -2.54 14.05 -22.09
N GLN A 285 -2.51 14.35 -20.79
CA GLN A 285 -2.00 13.43 -19.78
C GLN A 285 -2.80 12.12 -19.74
N PHE A 286 -4.14 12.17 -19.78
CA PHE A 286 -4.95 10.96 -19.73
C PHE A 286 -4.98 10.18 -21.04
N LEU A 287 -4.76 10.84 -22.19
CA LEU A 287 -4.45 10.14 -23.44
C LEU A 287 -3.16 9.32 -23.28
N GLN A 288 -2.09 9.92 -22.73
CA GLN A 288 -0.84 9.21 -22.47
C GLN A 288 -1.02 8.09 -21.43
N GLU A 289 -1.78 8.34 -20.35
CA GLU A 289 -2.10 7.31 -19.34
C GLU A 289 -2.83 6.12 -19.98
N GLN A 290 -3.76 6.37 -20.89
CA GLN A 290 -4.44 5.31 -21.63
C GLN A 290 -3.44 4.51 -22.48
N ILE A 291 -2.48 5.16 -23.16
CA ILE A 291 -1.43 4.45 -23.91
C ILE A 291 -0.61 3.56 -22.96
N ASP A 292 -0.23 4.09 -21.79
CA ASP A 292 0.64 3.38 -20.84
C ASP A 292 -0.04 2.10 -20.29
N PHE A 293 -1.35 2.14 -20.03
CA PHE A 293 -2.09 1.01 -19.43
C PHE A 293 -2.87 0.13 -20.41
N CYS A 294 -3.26 0.65 -21.58
CA CYS A 294 -4.01 -0.09 -22.60
C CYS A 294 -3.17 -0.47 -23.83
N GLY A 295 -2.07 0.23 -24.06
CA GLY A 295 -1.33 0.19 -25.34
C GLY A 295 -2.00 1.00 -26.45
N ASP A 296 -1.24 1.28 -27.51
CA ASP A 296 -1.67 2.02 -28.70
C ASP A 296 -0.99 1.46 -29.96
N ASP A 297 -1.24 0.18 -30.23
CA ASP A 297 -0.56 -0.57 -31.30
C ASP A 297 -0.83 0.00 -32.71
N ASP A 298 -1.98 0.65 -32.92
CA ASP A 298 -2.35 1.28 -34.19
C ASP A 298 -1.98 2.77 -34.26
N GLY A 299 -1.48 3.35 -33.15
CA GLY A 299 -1.08 4.75 -33.06
C GLY A 299 -2.25 5.72 -33.08
N ALA A 300 -3.48 5.25 -32.85
CA ALA A 300 -4.67 6.09 -32.93
C ALA A 300 -4.71 7.12 -31.81
N ILE A 301 -4.28 6.76 -30.60
CA ILE A 301 -4.27 7.69 -29.45
C ILE A 301 -3.12 8.67 -29.60
N GLN A 302 -1.92 8.21 -29.99
CA GLN A 302 -0.79 9.08 -30.25
C GLN A 302 -1.10 10.12 -31.34
N ALA A 303 -1.83 9.74 -32.39
CA ALA A 303 -2.25 10.68 -33.42
C ALA A 303 -3.17 11.79 -32.87
N VAL A 304 -3.99 11.51 -31.86
CA VAL A 304 -4.79 12.55 -31.18
C VAL A 304 -3.89 13.47 -30.36
N ILE A 305 -2.90 12.92 -29.65
CA ILE A 305 -1.93 13.73 -28.89
C ILE A 305 -1.13 14.65 -29.82
N ASP A 306 -0.72 14.14 -30.98
CA ASP A 306 0.09 14.90 -31.96
C ASP A 306 -0.70 16.02 -32.66
N ASP A 307 -2.03 15.91 -32.73
CA ASP A 307 -2.95 16.88 -33.37
C ASP A 307 -3.56 17.87 -32.38
N LEU A 308 -3.46 17.59 -31.08
CA LEU A 308 -4.00 18.43 -30.02
C LEU A 308 -3.14 19.70 -29.87
N ASP A 309 -3.73 20.85 -30.19
CA ASP A 309 -3.12 22.15 -29.92
C ASP A 309 -3.52 22.65 -28.53
N CYS A 310 -2.54 22.72 -27.63
CA CYS A 310 -2.66 23.33 -26.30
C CYS A 310 -1.78 24.58 -26.19
N SER A 311 -1.45 25.23 -27.30
CA SER A 311 -0.50 26.33 -27.37
C SER A 311 -1.19 27.69 -27.35
N ASP A 312 -0.38 28.68 -27.05
CA ASP A 312 -0.62 30.12 -27.05
C ASP A 312 0.69 30.68 -27.63
N ASP A 313 0.68 30.98 -28.94
CA ASP A 313 1.89 31.11 -29.75
C ASP A 313 2.57 32.49 -29.59
N ASP A 314 1.81 33.55 -29.33
CA ASP A 314 2.30 34.89 -28.96
C ASP A 314 2.46 35.07 -27.44
N GLY A 315 1.77 34.27 -26.63
CA GLY A 315 1.85 34.31 -25.18
C GLY A 315 1.03 35.44 -24.55
N ASP A 316 -0.03 35.89 -25.22
CA ASP A 316 -0.89 36.96 -24.76
C ASP A 316 -1.98 36.47 -23.77
N GLY A 317 -2.15 35.16 -23.64
CA GLY A 317 -3.11 34.52 -22.73
C GLY A 317 -4.41 34.07 -23.37
N VAL A 318 -4.62 34.31 -24.66
CA VAL A 318 -5.67 33.70 -25.48
C VAL A 318 -5.09 32.45 -26.16
N PRO A 319 -5.57 31.23 -25.84
CA PRO A 319 -5.07 30.05 -26.53
C PRO A 319 -5.48 30.07 -28.01
N ASN A 320 -4.57 29.64 -28.90
CA ASN A 320 -4.76 29.60 -30.36
C ASN A 320 -6.15 29.13 -30.82
N VAL A 321 -6.72 28.13 -30.12
CA VAL A 321 -8.02 27.54 -30.48
C VAL A 321 -9.22 28.48 -30.25
N PHE A 322 -9.04 29.57 -29.51
CA PHE A 322 -10.06 30.57 -29.23
C PHE A 322 -9.98 31.78 -30.17
N GLU A 323 -9.00 31.82 -31.06
CA GLU A 323 -8.73 32.97 -31.95
C GLU A 323 -9.32 32.79 -33.36
N ASP A 324 -10.12 31.74 -33.57
CA ASP A 324 -11.00 31.58 -34.74
C ASP A 324 -12.28 32.42 -34.55
N PHE A 325 -12.14 33.74 -34.59
CA PHE A 325 -13.25 34.66 -34.30
C PHE A 325 -14.39 34.54 -35.31
N ASN A 326 -14.05 34.30 -36.59
CA ASN A 326 -15.06 34.14 -37.63
C ASN A 326 -15.73 32.74 -37.67
N GLY A 327 -15.15 31.77 -36.97
CA GLY A 327 -15.70 30.42 -36.76
C GLY A 327 -15.64 29.52 -38.00
N ASP A 328 -14.70 29.77 -38.92
CA ASP A 328 -14.52 28.97 -40.14
C ASP A 328 -13.53 27.81 -39.96
N GLY A 329 -12.86 27.74 -38.81
CA GLY A 329 -11.89 26.72 -38.41
C GLY A 329 -10.48 26.98 -38.95
N ASP A 330 -10.17 28.20 -39.39
CA ASP A 330 -8.86 28.59 -39.91
C ASP A 330 -8.34 29.87 -39.24
N ILE A 331 -7.78 29.71 -38.03
CA ILE A 331 -7.12 30.76 -37.23
C ILE A 331 -6.04 31.54 -37.98
N THR A 332 -5.54 31.02 -39.11
CA THR A 332 -4.46 31.67 -39.86
C THR A 332 -4.92 32.85 -40.71
N ASN A 333 -6.23 33.13 -40.72
CA ASN A 333 -6.84 34.17 -41.54
C ASN A 333 -7.61 35.25 -40.76
N ASP A 334 -7.78 35.07 -39.45
CA ASP A 334 -8.29 36.09 -38.53
C ASP A 334 -7.15 37.09 -38.22
N ASP A 335 -7.42 38.36 -38.46
CA ASP A 335 -6.48 39.50 -38.46
C ASP A 335 -7.35 40.74 -38.20
N THR A 336 -7.64 41.02 -36.93
CA THR A 336 -8.65 42.01 -36.49
C THR A 336 -8.26 43.43 -36.91
N ASP A 337 -7.00 43.81 -36.74
CA ASP A 337 -6.49 45.16 -37.03
C ASP A 337 -6.04 45.36 -38.51
N MET A 338 -5.93 44.26 -39.27
CA MET A 338 -5.50 44.22 -40.67
C MET A 338 -4.04 44.64 -40.91
N ASP A 339 -3.14 44.44 -39.94
CA ASP A 339 -1.71 44.71 -40.09
C ASP A 339 -0.96 43.60 -40.88
N GLY A 340 -1.59 42.42 -40.99
CA GLY A 340 -1.10 41.25 -41.71
C GLY A 340 -0.36 40.22 -40.85
N ILE A 341 -0.38 40.39 -39.53
CA ILE A 341 -0.18 39.34 -38.52
C ILE A 341 -1.57 38.77 -38.22
N ALA A 342 -1.66 37.47 -37.97
CA ALA A 342 -2.93 36.85 -37.61
C ALA A 342 -3.00 36.83 -36.08
N ASN A 343 -4.20 36.95 -35.52
CA ASN A 343 -4.41 37.12 -34.07
C ASN A 343 -3.55 36.16 -33.22
N TYR A 344 -3.54 34.86 -33.53
CA TYR A 344 -2.74 33.85 -32.80
C TYR A 344 -1.20 34.00 -32.85
N LEU A 345 -0.72 35.07 -33.48
CA LEU A 345 0.68 35.46 -33.56
C LEU A 345 0.88 36.96 -33.23
N ASP A 346 -0.15 37.66 -32.77
CA ASP A 346 -0.21 39.09 -32.49
C ASP A 346 -0.49 39.31 -31.00
N ASP A 347 0.28 40.20 -30.35
CA ASP A 347 0.12 40.46 -28.91
C ASP A 347 -0.75 41.68 -28.58
N ASP A 348 -1.33 42.30 -29.63
CA ASP A 348 -2.16 43.51 -29.65
C ASP A 348 -3.19 43.37 -30.79
N ASP A 349 -4.17 42.48 -30.56
CA ASP A 349 -5.05 41.92 -31.59
C ASP A 349 -5.84 42.96 -32.41
N ASP A 350 -6.26 44.04 -31.76
CA ASP A 350 -7.06 45.11 -32.35
C ASP A 350 -6.22 46.34 -32.77
N GLY A 351 -4.93 46.35 -32.41
CA GLY A 351 -3.93 47.33 -32.81
C GLY A 351 -4.11 48.68 -32.14
N ASP A 352 -4.73 48.74 -30.96
CA ASP A 352 -5.02 49.98 -30.25
C ASP A 352 -3.89 50.46 -29.30
N SER A 353 -2.79 49.69 -29.24
CA SER A 353 -1.60 49.90 -28.39
C SER A 353 -1.76 49.49 -26.93
N VAL A 354 -2.87 48.85 -26.56
CA VAL A 354 -3.01 48.08 -25.33
C VAL A 354 -2.79 46.60 -25.67
N PRO A 355 -1.85 45.91 -24.99
CA PRO A 355 -1.63 44.50 -25.31
C PRO A 355 -2.83 43.63 -24.92
N THR A 356 -3.19 42.65 -25.74
CA THR A 356 -4.29 41.68 -25.49
C THR A 356 -4.23 41.12 -24.08
N SER A 357 -3.03 40.77 -23.60
CA SER A 357 -2.82 40.24 -22.24
C SER A 357 -3.26 41.14 -21.08
N LEU A 358 -3.40 42.45 -21.31
CA LEU A 358 -3.87 43.42 -20.33
C LEU A 358 -5.39 43.57 -20.36
N GLU A 359 -5.96 43.56 -21.56
CA GLU A 359 -7.40 43.66 -21.81
C GLU A 359 -8.14 42.35 -21.56
N LEU A 360 -7.43 41.23 -21.61
CA LEU A 360 -7.97 39.90 -21.36
C LEU A 360 -8.36 39.72 -19.88
N GLN A 361 -9.46 40.36 -19.50
CA GLN A 361 -10.12 40.23 -18.21
C GLN A 361 -11.22 39.20 -18.33
N LEU A 362 -11.12 38.13 -17.54
CA LEU A 362 -12.12 37.07 -17.56
C LEU A 362 -13.20 37.27 -16.48
N ASP A 363 -14.46 37.08 -16.86
CA ASP A 363 -15.59 37.07 -15.94
C ASP A 363 -15.55 35.84 -14.98
N GLY A 364 -16.50 35.78 -14.05
CA GLY A 364 -16.59 34.66 -13.09
C GLY A 364 -16.86 33.27 -13.72
N ASN A 365 -17.16 33.22 -15.01
CA ASN A 365 -17.34 31.98 -15.78
C ASN A 365 -16.15 31.69 -16.70
N GLY A 366 -15.14 32.57 -16.76
CA GLY A 366 -13.96 32.41 -17.59
C GLY A 366 -14.13 32.85 -19.05
N ASN A 367 -15.08 33.76 -19.33
CA ASN A 367 -15.23 34.40 -20.65
C ASN A 367 -14.59 35.80 -20.64
N PRO A 368 -14.07 36.30 -21.78
CA PRO A 368 -13.59 37.69 -21.91
C PRO A 368 -14.64 38.73 -21.51
N THR A 369 -14.17 39.90 -21.08
CA THR A 369 -15.00 41.06 -20.77
C THR A 369 -15.30 41.85 -22.04
N ASP A 370 -16.42 42.57 -22.00
CA ASP A 370 -16.98 43.43 -23.04
C ASP A 370 -17.52 44.64 -22.27
N THR A 371 -16.70 45.69 -22.17
CA THR A 371 -16.85 46.80 -21.23
C THR A 371 -18.03 47.69 -21.59
N ASP A 372 -18.24 47.95 -22.89
CA ASP A 372 -19.34 48.79 -23.39
C ASP A 372 -20.62 47.99 -23.74
N GLY A 373 -20.50 46.67 -23.90
CA GLY A 373 -21.60 45.74 -24.17
C GLY A 373 -22.04 45.70 -25.64
N ASP A 374 -21.20 46.09 -26.58
CA ASP A 374 -21.52 46.14 -28.00
C ASP A 374 -21.40 44.78 -28.73
N GLY A 375 -20.66 43.85 -28.11
CA GLY A 375 -20.54 42.46 -28.51
C GLY A 375 -19.15 42.03 -28.97
N ASP A 376 -18.22 42.97 -29.13
CA ASP A 376 -16.80 42.67 -29.26
C ASP A 376 -16.17 42.63 -27.84
N ALA A 377 -15.13 41.81 -27.65
CA ALA A 377 -14.46 41.72 -26.36
C ALA A 377 -13.39 42.81 -26.31
N ASP A 378 -13.04 43.31 -25.12
CA ASP A 378 -12.11 44.44 -24.96
C ASP A 378 -10.82 44.27 -25.81
N TYR A 379 -10.17 43.10 -25.74
CA TYR A 379 -8.96 42.79 -26.55
C TYR A 379 -9.16 42.68 -28.08
N LEU A 380 -10.38 42.88 -28.57
CA LEU A 380 -10.77 42.90 -29.99
C LEU A 380 -11.46 44.23 -30.37
N ASP A 381 -11.55 45.20 -29.44
CA ASP A 381 -12.33 46.42 -29.59
C ASP A 381 -11.51 47.71 -29.37
N THR A 382 -11.22 48.38 -30.48
CA THR A 382 -10.45 49.63 -30.49
C THR A 382 -11.11 50.83 -29.77
N ASP A 383 -12.33 50.69 -29.26
CA ASP A 383 -13.11 51.70 -28.52
C ASP A 383 -13.77 51.06 -27.28
N ASP A 384 -12.99 50.36 -26.46
CA ASP A 384 -13.32 49.58 -25.25
C ASP A 384 -14.53 50.04 -24.40
N ASP A 385 -14.72 51.35 -24.23
CA ASP A 385 -15.79 51.93 -23.40
C ASP A 385 -16.97 52.51 -24.21
N GLY A 386 -16.86 52.55 -25.53
CA GLY A 386 -17.86 53.03 -26.46
C GLY A 386 -18.15 54.54 -26.36
N ASP A 387 -17.20 55.35 -25.86
CA ASP A 387 -17.35 56.81 -25.78
C ASP A 387 -17.19 57.51 -27.15
N GLY A 388 -16.59 56.81 -28.12
CA GLY A 388 -16.33 57.25 -29.49
C GLY A 388 -14.95 57.86 -29.73
N ILE A 389 -14.04 57.77 -28.77
CA ILE A 389 -12.61 58.08 -28.86
C ILE A 389 -11.85 56.75 -28.76
N LEU A 390 -11.32 56.28 -29.89
CA LEU A 390 -10.52 55.05 -29.91
C LEU A 390 -9.43 55.06 -28.83
N THR A 391 -9.24 53.93 -28.13
CA THR A 391 -8.28 53.71 -27.05
C THR A 391 -6.89 54.28 -27.36
N ILE A 392 -6.38 54.04 -28.58
CA ILE A 392 -5.08 54.57 -29.04
C ILE A 392 -4.96 56.11 -28.99
N ASN A 393 -6.08 56.82 -28.99
CA ASN A 393 -6.14 58.29 -28.93
C ASN A 393 -6.37 58.83 -27.52
N GLU A 394 -6.52 57.96 -26.52
CA GLU A 394 -6.70 58.31 -25.11
C GLU A 394 -5.38 58.40 -24.34
N ASP A 395 -4.27 58.38 -25.07
CA ASP A 395 -2.94 58.78 -24.62
C ASP A 395 -2.84 60.32 -24.46
N ALA A 396 -3.41 60.83 -23.36
CA ALA A 396 -3.49 62.26 -23.06
C ALA A 396 -2.10 62.92 -22.95
N ASN A 397 -1.08 62.15 -22.56
CA ASN A 397 0.26 62.64 -22.31
C ASN A 397 1.24 62.45 -23.50
N MET A 398 0.81 61.70 -24.53
CA MET A 398 1.53 61.38 -25.77
C MET A 398 2.81 60.55 -25.57
N ASP A 399 2.83 59.63 -24.61
CA ASP A 399 3.95 58.72 -24.38
C ASP A 399 3.81 57.34 -25.05
N GLY A 400 2.67 57.09 -25.70
CA GLY A 400 2.35 55.88 -26.44
C GLY A 400 1.86 54.73 -25.56
N ASP A 401 1.29 55.03 -24.39
CA ASP A 401 0.78 54.05 -23.43
C ASP A 401 -0.55 54.55 -22.83
N PRO A 402 -1.71 54.27 -23.48
CA PRO A 402 -3.02 54.72 -22.99
C PRO A 402 -3.41 54.09 -21.64
N THR A 403 -2.76 52.99 -21.25
CA THR A 403 -3.07 52.25 -20.02
C THR A 403 -2.79 53.03 -18.72
N ASN A 404 -2.03 54.12 -18.81
CA ASN A 404 -1.57 54.90 -17.67
C ASN A 404 -2.20 56.30 -17.56
N ASP A 405 -3.00 56.70 -18.55
CA ASP A 405 -3.70 57.98 -18.57
C ASP A 405 -5.03 57.87 -17.80
N ASP A 406 -5.23 58.81 -16.87
CA ASP A 406 -6.40 58.93 -15.99
C ASP A 406 -6.57 60.44 -15.71
N VAL A 407 -7.28 61.12 -16.60
CA VAL A 407 -7.36 62.60 -16.60
C VAL A 407 -8.08 63.13 -15.37
N ASP A 408 -9.02 62.37 -14.83
CA ASP A 408 -9.86 62.81 -13.71
C ASP A 408 -9.36 62.35 -12.33
N GLY A 409 -8.45 61.37 -12.31
CA GLY A 409 -7.71 60.88 -11.15
C GLY A 409 -8.52 59.96 -10.25
N ASP A 410 -9.51 59.26 -10.79
CA ASP A 410 -10.37 58.35 -10.04
C ASP A 410 -9.80 56.91 -9.92
N GLY A 411 -8.75 56.60 -10.69
CA GLY A 411 -8.01 55.35 -10.67
C GLY A 411 -8.46 54.31 -11.68
N VAL A 412 -9.39 54.64 -12.59
CA VAL A 412 -9.68 53.86 -13.80
C VAL A 412 -8.91 54.54 -14.97
N PRO A 413 -8.26 53.81 -15.88
CA PRO A 413 -7.69 54.41 -17.09
C PRO A 413 -8.75 55.06 -17.97
N ASP A 414 -8.40 56.10 -18.73
CA ASP A 414 -9.34 56.84 -19.58
C ASP A 414 -10.05 55.90 -20.59
N TYR A 415 -9.33 54.92 -21.17
CA TYR A 415 -9.87 53.94 -22.15
C TYR A 415 -10.93 52.96 -21.64
N LEU A 416 -11.28 53.04 -20.34
CA LEU A 416 -12.34 52.25 -19.73
C LEU A 416 -13.43 53.16 -19.12
N GLN A 417 -13.58 54.41 -19.59
CA GLN A 417 -14.42 55.46 -19.00
C GLN A 417 -15.28 56.32 -19.97
N VAL A 418 -16.60 56.04 -19.98
CA VAL A 418 -17.65 56.78 -20.74
C VAL A 418 -17.93 58.23 -20.34
#